data_AF-A0A3N5IE34-F1
#
_entry.id   AF-A0A3N5IE34-F1
#
_cell.length_a   1.000
_cell.length_b   1.000
_cell.length_c   1.000
_cell.angle_alpha   90.00
_cell.angle_beta   90.00
_cell.angle_gamma   90.00
#
_symmetry.space_group_name_H-M   'P 1'
#
loop_
_entity.id
_entity.type
_entity.pdbx_description
1 polymer ?
#
loop_
_entity_poly.entity_id
_entity_poly.type
_entity_poly.pdbx_seq_one_letter_code
_entity_poly.pdbx_strand_id
1 'polypeptide(L)'
;FVKEMEKCIRCNACRQACPSCYCPTCFVEQSQPQWVGIGEDKTDTQVFQLMRLFHMVGRCVDCGSCVSVCPMGVDLRKFLKKIDKDGWEMFGNRAGSSMEDMPPLGRFDEHHDKQDFIYNP
;
A
#
# COMPACT_ATOMS: atom_id res chain seq x y z
N PHE A 1 7.43 10.58 6.88
CA PHE A 1 6.05 10.27 6.51
C PHE A 1 5.16 11.48 6.72
N VAL A 2 4.83 11.85 7.97
CA VAL A 2 3.96 12.99 8.36
C VAL A 2 4.03 14.21 7.42
N LYS A 3 5.20 14.88 7.31
CA LYS A 3 5.43 16.07 6.47
C LYS A 3 5.01 15.92 4.99
N GLU A 4 5.05 14.71 4.44
CA GLU A 4 4.63 14.45 3.06
C GLU A 4 3.11 14.29 2.98
N MET A 5 2.48 13.74 4.02
CA MET A 5 1.04 13.55 4.14
C MET A 5 0.31 14.84 4.52
N GLU A 6 1.00 15.84 5.09
CA GLU A 6 0.45 17.18 5.37
C GLU A 6 -0.04 17.90 4.10
N LYS A 7 0.42 17.51 2.91
CA LYS A 7 -0.08 18.02 1.62
C LYS A 7 -1.38 17.34 1.16
N CYS A 8 -1.77 16.21 1.77
CA CYS A 8 -2.77 15.30 1.21
C CYS A 8 -4.21 15.68 1.64
N ILE A 9 -4.97 16.30 0.75
CA ILE A 9 -6.39 16.68 0.93
C ILE A 9 -7.41 15.52 0.84
N ARG A 10 -7.01 14.29 1.23
CA ARG A 10 -7.78 13.01 1.16
C ARG A 10 -8.53 12.67 -0.16
N CYS A 11 -8.37 13.44 -1.26
CA CYS A 11 -9.17 13.39 -2.51
C CYS A 11 -9.22 12.07 -3.30
N ASN A 12 -8.54 11.00 -2.86
CA ASN A 12 -8.55 9.65 -3.43
C ASN A 12 -8.12 9.48 -4.91
N ALA A 13 -7.75 10.55 -5.64
CA ALA A 13 -7.29 10.47 -7.03
C ALA A 13 -6.16 9.43 -7.22
N CYS A 14 -5.16 9.43 -6.32
CA CYS A 14 -4.07 8.47 -6.35
C CYS A 14 -4.49 7.00 -6.08
N ARG A 15 -5.64 6.75 -5.44
CA ARG A 15 -6.26 5.42 -5.35
C ARG A 15 -6.89 5.05 -6.69
N GLN A 16 -7.74 5.91 -7.23
CA GLN A 16 -8.51 5.63 -8.45
C GLN A 16 -7.61 5.41 -9.69
N ALA A 17 -6.48 6.13 -9.78
CA ALA A 17 -5.53 5.98 -10.89
C ALA A 17 -4.54 4.81 -10.75
N CYS A 18 -4.60 4.04 -9.65
CA CYS A 18 -3.61 3.00 -9.36
C CYS A 18 -4.10 1.63 -9.86
N PRO A 19 -3.44 0.99 -10.86
CA PRO A 19 -3.91 -0.28 -11.43
C PRO A 19 -3.90 -1.42 -10.42
N SER A 20 -3.06 -1.36 -9.38
CA SER A 20 -3.02 -2.37 -8.31
C SER A 20 -4.07 -2.16 -7.21
N CYS A 21 -4.89 -1.10 -7.26
CA CYS A 21 -5.94 -0.81 -6.28
C CYS A 21 -7.32 -1.36 -6.70
N TYR A 22 -7.39 -2.66 -7.01
CA TYR A 22 -8.58 -3.34 -7.57
C TYR A 22 -9.38 -4.17 -6.54
N CYS A 23 -9.18 -3.96 -5.23
CA CYS A 23 -9.85 -4.75 -4.20
C CYS A 23 -11.39 -4.61 -4.27
N PRO A 24 -12.18 -5.70 -4.24
CA PRO A 24 -13.64 -5.62 -4.36
C PRO A 24 -14.30 -4.91 -3.17
N THR A 25 -13.65 -4.94 -2.00
CA THR A 25 -14.05 -4.21 -0.80
C THR A 25 -12.86 -3.39 -0.31
N CYS A 26 -13.01 -2.07 -0.20
CA CYS A 26 -11.95 -1.18 0.26
C CYS A 26 -12.19 -0.71 1.70
N PHE A 27 -11.15 -0.65 2.53
CA PHE A 27 -11.25 -0.16 3.93
C PHE A 27 -11.71 1.31 4.02
N VAL A 28 -11.50 2.09 2.96
CA VAL A 28 -11.92 3.51 2.83
C VAL A 28 -13.43 3.65 2.65
N GLU A 29 -14.08 2.63 2.11
CA GLU A 29 -15.52 2.62 1.78
C GLU A 29 -16.34 1.82 2.81
N GLN A 30 -15.69 1.26 3.84
CA GLN A 30 -16.34 0.53 4.92
C GLN A 30 -16.78 1.46 6.04
N SER A 31 -18.05 1.34 6.42
CA SER A 31 -18.63 2.02 7.60
C SER A 31 -18.55 1.18 8.88
N GLN A 32 -18.32 -0.13 8.78
CA GLN A 32 -18.23 -1.05 9.93
C GLN A 32 -17.14 -2.12 9.70
N PRO A 33 -16.02 -2.08 10.45
CA PRO A 33 -15.56 -0.93 11.25
C PRO A 33 -15.19 0.26 10.34
N GLN A 34 -15.44 1.48 10.82
CA GLN A 34 -15.01 2.69 10.13
C GLN A 34 -13.52 2.94 10.43
N TRP A 35 -12.65 2.64 9.47
CA TRP A 35 -11.19 2.82 9.60
C TRP A 35 -10.74 4.27 9.47
N VAL A 36 -11.48 5.07 8.67
CA VAL A 36 -11.21 6.48 8.40
C VAL A 36 -12.53 7.23 8.21
N GLY A 37 -12.57 8.50 8.63
CA GLY A 37 -13.68 9.42 8.37
C GLY A 37 -13.87 9.76 6.88
N ILE A 38 -14.83 10.64 6.60
CA ILE A 38 -15.12 11.12 5.23
C ILE A 38 -14.33 12.40 4.87
N GLY A 39 -13.95 13.22 5.86
CA GLY A 39 -13.39 14.57 5.69
C GLY A 39 -11.92 14.62 5.22
N GLU A 40 -11.05 15.33 5.94
CA GLU A 40 -9.59 15.36 5.65
C GLU A 40 -8.69 15.38 6.90
N ASP A 41 -9.27 15.09 8.08
CA ASP A 41 -8.58 14.97 9.37
C ASP A 41 -7.19 14.34 9.30
N LYS A 42 -6.22 15.01 9.93
CA LYS A 42 -4.79 14.68 9.79
C LYS A 42 -4.46 13.26 10.23
N THR A 43 -5.17 12.72 11.21
CA THR A 43 -5.01 11.33 11.67
C THR A 43 -5.47 10.36 10.59
N ASP A 44 -6.69 10.52 10.11
CA ASP A 44 -7.25 9.65 9.08
C ASP A 44 -6.49 9.71 7.76
N THR A 45 -6.05 10.90 7.34
CA THR A 45 -5.24 11.09 6.13
C THR A 45 -3.93 10.29 6.22
N GLN A 46 -3.33 10.23 7.41
CA GLN A 46 -2.14 9.40 7.67
C GLN A 46 -2.48 7.91 7.72
N VAL A 47 -3.57 7.51 8.39
CA VAL A 47 -4.04 6.10 8.45
C VAL A 47 -4.38 5.58 7.05
N PHE A 48 -5.11 6.37 6.25
CA PHE A 48 -5.44 6.08 4.85
C PHE A 48 -4.19 5.78 4.03
N GLN A 49 -3.19 6.68 4.06
CA GLN A 49 -1.98 6.48 3.27
C GLN A 49 -1.11 5.34 3.83
N LEU A 50 -1.05 5.14 5.16
CA LEU A 50 -0.31 4.04 5.76
C LEU A 50 -0.90 2.68 5.35
N MET A 51 -2.22 2.49 5.53
CA MET A 51 -2.94 1.27 5.13
C MET A 51 -2.88 1.05 3.62
N ARG A 52 -3.07 2.11 2.81
CA ARG A 52 -2.97 2.02 1.35
C ARG A 52 -1.55 1.63 0.90
N LEU A 53 -0.49 2.16 1.52
CA LEU A 53 0.88 1.76 1.23
C LEU A 53 1.15 0.31 1.65
N PHE A 54 0.64 -0.12 2.81
CA PHE A 54 0.76 -1.50 3.29
C PHE A 54 0.07 -2.52 2.35
N HIS A 55 -1.13 -2.21 1.84
CA HIS A 55 -1.81 -3.03 0.83
C HIS A 55 -1.05 -3.13 -0.51
N MET A 56 -0.05 -2.27 -0.76
CA MET A 56 0.75 -2.25 -1.99
C MET A 56 2.05 -3.06 -1.89
N VAL A 57 2.36 -3.67 -0.75
CA VAL A 57 3.54 -4.54 -0.57
C VAL A 57 3.50 -5.68 -1.61
N GLY A 58 4.55 -5.80 -2.41
CA GLY A 58 4.64 -6.76 -3.53
C GLY A 58 3.69 -6.52 -4.71
N ARG A 59 2.98 -5.37 -4.77
CA ARG A 59 2.00 -5.05 -5.84
C ARG A 59 2.32 -3.78 -6.64
N CYS A 60 3.27 -2.95 -6.21
CA CYS A 60 3.58 -1.69 -6.88
C CYS A 60 4.68 -1.85 -7.93
N VAL A 61 4.32 -1.73 -9.21
CA VAL A 61 5.25 -1.80 -10.36
C VAL A 61 5.87 -0.42 -10.74
N ASP A 62 5.93 0.52 -9.80
CA ASP A 62 6.47 1.89 -9.97
C ASP A 62 5.93 2.71 -11.18
N CYS A 63 4.72 2.40 -11.67
CA CYS A 63 4.09 3.03 -12.85
C CYS A 63 3.89 4.55 -12.76
N GLY A 64 3.99 5.15 -11.57
CA GLY A 64 3.95 6.61 -11.37
C GLY A 64 2.56 7.26 -11.38
N SER A 65 1.48 6.56 -11.75
CA SER A 65 0.12 7.11 -11.83
C SER A 65 -0.37 7.82 -10.57
N CYS A 66 0.08 7.38 -9.39
CA CYS A 66 -0.29 8.00 -8.12
C CYS A 66 0.28 9.42 -7.93
N VAL A 67 1.42 9.73 -8.56
CA VAL A 67 2.06 11.05 -8.51
C VAL A 67 1.53 11.95 -9.63
N SER A 68 1.34 11.40 -10.84
CA SER A 68 0.86 12.20 -11.99
C SER A 68 -0.54 12.78 -11.79
N VAL A 69 -1.40 12.12 -11.00
CA VAL A 69 -2.77 12.60 -10.71
C VAL A 69 -2.90 13.38 -9.39
N CYS A 70 -1.82 13.58 -8.63
CA CYS A 70 -1.93 14.23 -7.31
C CYS A 70 -1.92 15.76 -7.46
N PRO A 71 -3.03 16.47 -7.19
CA PRO A 71 -3.08 17.94 -7.36
C PRO A 71 -2.18 18.68 -6.34
N MET A 72 -1.79 18.01 -5.25
CA MET A 72 -1.01 18.60 -4.15
C MET A 72 0.47 18.17 -4.16
N GLY A 73 0.93 17.44 -5.17
CA GLY A 73 2.33 16.99 -5.26
C GLY A 73 2.77 16.08 -4.11
N VAL A 74 1.91 15.16 -3.66
CA VAL A 74 2.25 14.09 -2.72
C VAL A 74 3.05 13.01 -3.46
N ASP A 75 4.32 12.83 -3.08
CA ASP A 75 5.17 11.76 -3.60
C ASP A 75 5.02 10.47 -2.79
N LEU A 76 4.12 9.60 -3.23
CA LEU A 76 3.97 8.25 -2.69
C LEU A 76 5.08 7.29 -3.15
N ARG A 77 5.78 7.58 -4.26
CA ARG A 77 6.82 6.68 -4.80
C ARG A 77 7.99 6.56 -3.84
N LYS A 78 8.32 7.64 -3.11
CA LYS A 78 9.34 7.60 -2.04
C LYS A 78 9.11 6.48 -1.01
N PHE A 79 7.86 6.21 -0.64
CA PHE A 79 7.51 5.14 0.30
C PHE A 79 7.35 3.80 -0.41
N LEU A 80 6.72 3.78 -1.60
CA LEU A 80 6.54 2.56 -2.39
C LEU A 80 7.89 1.93 -2.80
N LYS A 81 8.92 2.72 -3.10
CA LYS A 81 10.28 2.21 -3.38
C LYS A 81 10.99 1.67 -2.15
N LYS A 82 10.71 2.20 -0.95
CA LYS A 82 11.19 1.59 0.31
C LYS A 82 10.51 0.24 0.53
N ILE A 83 9.21 0.14 0.26
CA ILE A 83 8.44 -1.10 0.38
C ILE A 83 8.87 -2.16 -0.65
N ASP A 84 9.14 -1.79 -1.90
CA ASP A 84 9.73 -2.71 -2.91
C ASP A 84 11.12 -3.20 -2.47
N LYS A 85 11.97 -2.29 -1.96
CA LYS A 85 13.27 -2.65 -1.38
C LYS A 85 13.12 -3.65 -0.23
N ASP A 86 12.20 -3.40 0.70
CA ASP A 86 11.96 -4.28 1.85
C ASP A 86 11.40 -5.64 1.42
N GLY A 87 10.48 -5.65 0.44
CA GLY A 87 9.95 -6.88 -0.17
C GLY A 87 11.05 -7.77 -0.74
N TRP A 88 12.04 -7.16 -1.40
CA TRP A 88 13.20 -7.86 -1.93
C TRP A 88 14.16 -8.35 -0.82
N GLU A 89 14.56 -7.48 0.11
CA GLU A 89 15.53 -7.83 1.16
C GLU A 89 14.99 -8.84 2.19
N MET A 90 13.67 -8.82 2.45
CA MET A 90 13.04 -9.73 3.42
C MET A 90 12.58 -11.05 2.79
N PHE A 91 11.94 -11.01 1.61
CA PHE A 91 11.19 -12.12 1.02
C PHE A 91 11.63 -12.50 -0.42
N GLY A 92 12.64 -11.83 -0.99
CA GLY A 92 13.04 -12.04 -2.39
C GLY A 92 11.98 -11.64 -3.42
N ASN A 93 10.92 -10.93 -3.02
CA ASN A 93 9.81 -10.57 -3.89
C ASN A 93 10.05 -9.22 -4.57
N ARG A 94 9.69 -9.11 -5.85
CA ARG A 94 9.51 -7.84 -6.56
C ARG A 94 8.21 -7.87 -7.36
N ALA A 95 7.47 -6.76 -7.36
CA ALA A 95 6.24 -6.69 -8.13
C ALA A 95 6.54 -6.82 -9.63
N GLY A 96 6.00 -7.84 -10.28
CA GLY A 96 6.16 -8.08 -11.72
C GLY A 96 7.46 -8.75 -12.17
N SER A 97 8.21 -9.41 -11.28
CA SER A 97 9.34 -10.28 -11.68
C SER A 97 8.90 -11.55 -12.41
N SER A 98 7.74 -12.11 -12.04
CA SER A 98 7.06 -13.20 -12.73
C SER A 98 5.54 -12.99 -12.72
N MET A 99 4.84 -13.67 -13.62
CA MET A 99 3.37 -13.80 -13.58
C MET A 99 2.88 -14.79 -12.51
N GLU A 100 3.79 -15.64 -12.02
CA GLU A 100 3.54 -16.65 -10.99
C GLU A 100 3.87 -16.15 -9.57
N ASP A 101 4.61 -15.05 -9.45
CA ASP A 101 5.02 -14.48 -8.17
C ASP A 101 3.82 -13.86 -7.43
N MET A 102 3.43 -14.45 -6.30
CA MET A 102 2.45 -13.85 -5.40
C MET A 102 3.10 -12.80 -4.48
N PRO A 103 2.38 -11.70 -4.13
CA PRO A 103 2.86 -10.73 -3.13
C PRO A 103 3.14 -11.41 -1.77
N PRO A 104 4.17 -10.98 -1.02
CA PRO A 104 4.68 -11.73 0.12
C PRO A 104 3.74 -11.72 1.34
N LEU A 105 2.78 -10.79 1.39
CA LEU A 105 1.73 -10.77 2.43
C LEU A 105 0.48 -11.59 2.04
N GLY A 106 0.52 -12.32 0.92
CA GLY A 106 -0.58 -13.17 0.43
C GLY A 106 -0.30 -14.67 0.48
N ARG A 107 0.88 -15.08 0.94
CA ARG A 107 1.36 -16.48 0.96
C ARG A 107 2.30 -16.68 2.14
N PHE A 108 2.31 -17.89 2.70
CA PHE A 108 3.39 -18.41 3.54
C PHE A 108 4.13 -19.51 2.76
N ASP A 109 5.45 -19.60 2.91
CA ASP A 109 6.31 -20.62 2.31
C ASP A 109 7.16 -21.32 3.38
N GLU A 110 6.77 -22.53 3.76
CA GLU A 110 7.41 -23.37 4.78
C GLU A 110 8.90 -23.66 4.53
N HIS A 111 9.40 -23.47 3.31
CA HIS A 111 10.80 -23.74 2.95
C HIS A 111 11.65 -22.48 2.80
N HIS A 112 11.04 -21.30 2.65
CA HIS A 112 11.74 -20.05 2.33
C HIS A 112 11.49 -18.92 3.34
N ASP A 113 10.37 -18.92 4.06
CA ASP A 113 10.12 -17.94 5.12
C ASP A 113 10.99 -18.21 6.35
N LYS A 114 11.55 -17.14 6.92
CA LYS A 114 12.55 -17.22 8.01
C LYS A 114 11.95 -17.50 9.40
N GLN A 115 10.63 -17.59 9.50
CA GLN A 115 9.88 -17.71 10.75
C GLN A 115 8.75 -18.71 10.55
N ASP A 116 8.48 -19.52 11.58
CA ASP A 116 7.37 -20.46 11.57
C ASP A 116 6.03 -19.75 11.39
N PHE A 117 5.06 -20.45 10.78
CA PHE A 117 3.69 -19.95 10.71
C PHE A 117 3.10 -19.78 12.11
N ILE A 118 2.54 -18.59 12.41
CA ILE A 118 2.00 -18.27 13.73
C ILE A 118 0.62 -18.92 13.89
N TYR A 119 0.58 -20.13 14.46
CA TYR A 119 -0.66 -20.87 14.72
C TYR A 119 -1.49 -20.32 15.89
N ASN A 120 -0.85 -19.65 16.86
CA ASN A 120 -1.50 -19.05 18.02
C ASN A 120 -1.07 -17.56 18.14
N PRO A 121 -2.00 -16.60 18.01
CA PRO A 121 -1.73 -15.17 18.14
C PRO A 121 -1.61 -14.68 19.60
#